data_AF-A0A3E0J395-F1
#
_entry.id   AF-A0A3E0J395-F1
#
_cell.length_a   1.000
_cell.length_b   1.000
_cell.length_c   1.000
_cell.angle_alpha   90.00
_cell.angle_beta   90.00
_cell.angle_gamma   90.00
#
_symmetry.space_group_name_H-M   'P 1'
#
loop_
_entity.id
_entity.type
_entity.pdbx_description
1 polymer ?
#
loop_
_entity_poly.entity_id
_entity_poly.type
_entity_poly.pdbx_seq_one_letter_code
_entity_poly.pdbx_strand_id
1 'polypeptide(L)'
;MAFDYDLDFDNIDFRKNPEKYRVGRGEQGVLLVEPYKSEILAHWRFKTPEIARESSDKIYQMFLDYKEADDFVGMDMARKFLQMGYTRSRRYANYKGGKKYDKNGEVNDRDIDEEKAESAKIFEEKWILAREDEDYLNKKKAHQKEYG
;
A
#
# COMPACT_ATOMS: atom_id res chain seq x y z
N MET A 1 10.34 7.48 -14.18
CA MET A 1 11.11 8.46 -13.39
C MET A 1 11.24 7.97 -11.95
N ALA A 2 12.14 8.57 -11.16
CA ALA A 2 12.16 8.36 -9.71
C ALA A 2 10.91 9.01 -9.08
N PHE A 3 10.48 8.55 -7.91
CA PHE A 3 9.42 9.23 -7.16
C PHE A 3 9.96 10.57 -6.65
N ASP A 4 9.25 11.65 -6.91
CA ASP A 4 9.64 13.00 -6.53
C ASP A 4 9.31 13.24 -5.05
N TYR A 5 10.35 13.38 -4.23
CA TYR A 5 10.24 13.65 -2.79
C TYR A 5 10.35 15.14 -2.46
N ASP A 6 10.59 16.01 -3.44
CA ASP A 6 10.79 17.45 -3.23
C ASP A 6 9.47 18.23 -3.24
N LEU A 7 8.34 17.57 -3.55
CA LEU A 7 7.00 18.14 -3.46
C LEU A 7 6.62 18.45 -2.01
N ASP A 8 5.86 19.53 -1.81
CA ASP A 8 5.30 19.91 -0.51
C ASP A 8 4.05 19.06 -0.18
N PHE A 9 4.28 17.79 0.17
CA PHE A 9 3.22 16.82 0.48
C PHE A 9 2.31 17.25 1.64
N ASP A 10 2.78 18.12 2.53
CA ASP A 10 2.02 18.56 3.71
C ASP A 10 0.91 19.55 3.35
N ASN A 11 1.05 20.28 2.22
CA ASN A 11 0.09 21.29 1.78
C ASN A 11 -0.67 20.93 0.49
N ILE A 12 -0.43 19.75 -0.09
CA ILE A 12 -1.09 19.29 -1.33
C ILE A 12 -2.23 18.34 -1.02
N ASP A 13 -3.44 18.71 -1.44
CA ASP A 13 -4.58 17.81 -1.55
C ASP A 13 -4.53 17.11 -2.92
N PHE A 14 -4.07 15.85 -2.95
CA PHE A 14 -3.90 15.09 -4.18
C PHE A 14 -5.22 14.61 -4.79
N ARG A 15 -6.33 14.65 -4.04
CA ARG A 15 -7.66 14.42 -4.61
C ARG A 15 -8.08 15.59 -5.47
N LYS A 16 -7.76 16.82 -5.05
CA LYS A 16 -8.02 18.03 -5.83
C LYS A 16 -6.98 18.32 -6.91
N ASN A 17 -5.77 17.79 -6.74
CA ASN A 17 -4.63 18.01 -7.64
C ASN A 17 -4.03 16.66 -8.11
N PRO A 18 -4.80 15.77 -8.75
CA PRO A 18 -4.33 14.45 -9.14
C PRO A 18 -3.14 14.52 -10.12
N GLU A 19 -3.02 15.56 -10.94
CA GLU A 19 -1.91 15.79 -11.88
C GLU A 19 -0.54 15.92 -11.21
N LYS A 20 -0.51 16.34 -9.94
CA LYS A 20 0.72 16.42 -9.12
C LYS A 20 1.16 15.06 -8.63
N TYR A 21 0.28 14.05 -8.63
CA TYR A 21 0.62 12.71 -8.21
C TYR A 21 1.55 12.03 -9.22
N ARG A 22 2.67 11.48 -8.74
CA ARG A 22 3.61 10.67 -9.53
C ARG A 22 3.58 9.22 -9.06
N VAL A 23 3.41 8.28 -9.98
CA VAL A 23 3.29 6.85 -9.65
C VAL A 23 4.66 6.29 -9.23
N GLY A 24 4.86 6.13 -7.92
CA GLY A 24 6.08 5.54 -7.35
C GLY A 24 6.17 4.02 -7.48
N ARG A 25 7.38 3.45 -7.41
CA ARG A 25 7.61 1.99 -7.43
C ARG A 25 7.22 1.37 -6.09
N GLY A 26 6.57 0.20 -6.14
CA GLY A 26 6.10 -0.49 -4.93
C GLY A 26 5.28 0.45 -4.04
N GLU A 27 5.72 0.61 -2.79
CA GLU A 27 5.10 1.40 -1.72
C GLU A 27 5.57 2.87 -1.64
N GLN A 28 6.42 3.34 -2.57
CA GLN A 28 6.88 4.73 -2.55
C GLN A 28 5.70 5.72 -2.56
N GLY A 29 5.77 6.71 -1.66
CA GLY A 29 4.74 7.74 -1.50
C GLY A 29 3.51 7.36 -0.67
N VAL A 30 3.34 6.08 -0.29
CA VAL A 30 2.08 5.59 0.31
C VAL A 30 1.71 6.28 1.63
N LEU A 31 2.70 6.77 2.37
CA LEU A 31 2.51 7.51 3.63
C LEU A 31 2.67 9.03 3.49
N LEU A 32 2.59 9.57 2.28
CA LEU A 32 2.78 11.00 2.00
C LEU A 32 1.56 11.64 1.31
N VAL A 33 0.80 10.87 0.53
CA VAL A 33 -0.26 11.39 -0.35
C VAL A 33 -1.57 11.57 0.42
N GLU A 34 -1.90 12.81 0.77
CA GLU A 34 -3.17 13.18 1.42
C GLU A 34 -4.27 13.52 0.40
N PRO A 35 -5.56 13.30 0.73
CA PRO A 35 -6.11 12.81 2.01
C PRO A 35 -6.11 11.27 2.17
N TYR A 36 -5.74 10.56 1.10
CA TYR A 36 -5.85 9.10 1.03
C TYR A 36 -5.05 8.38 2.10
N LYS A 37 -3.85 8.88 2.44
CA LYS A 37 -3.06 8.35 3.57
C LYS A 37 -3.90 8.32 4.83
N SER A 38 -4.47 9.45 5.22
CA SER A 38 -5.24 9.57 6.47
C SER A 38 -6.48 8.67 6.48
N GLU A 39 -7.20 8.62 5.38
CA GLU A 39 -8.40 7.79 5.23
C GLU A 39 -8.08 6.28 5.32
N ILE A 40 -7.06 5.81 4.62
CA ILE A 40 -6.74 4.39 4.51
C ILE A 40 -5.96 3.89 5.75
N LEU A 41 -5.03 4.69 6.27
CA LEU A 41 -4.18 4.30 7.41
C LEU A 41 -4.97 4.00 8.69
N ALA A 42 -6.14 4.64 8.85
CA ALA A 42 -7.06 4.37 9.96
C ALA A 42 -7.48 2.89 10.02
N HIS A 43 -7.64 2.25 8.86
CA HIS A 43 -8.09 0.87 8.73
C HIS A 43 -6.96 -0.16 8.61
N TRP A 44 -5.70 0.29 8.48
CA TRP A 44 -4.58 -0.59 8.15
C TRP A 44 -3.99 -1.29 9.39
N ARG A 45 -4.28 -2.58 9.59
CA ARG A 45 -3.88 -3.40 10.76
C ARG A 45 -3.63 -4.85 10.34
N PHE A 46 -2.70 -5.55 10.98
CA PHE A 46 -2.32 -6.92 10.61
C PHE A 46 -1.81 -7.74 11.82
N LYS A 47 -2.34 -7.48 13.02
CA LYS A 47 -1.81 -8.13 14.23
C LYS A 47 -2.12 -9.64 14.25
N THR A 48 -3.30 -10.05 13.84
CA THR A 48 -3.71 -11.45 13.73
C THR A 48 -4.38 -11.67 12.36
N PRO A 49 -4.61 -12.91 11.90
CA PRO A 49 -5.24 -13.20 10.62
C PRO A 49 -6.65 -12.61 10.52
N GLU A 50 -7.41 -12.59 11.62
CA GLU A 50 -8.76 -12.01 11.67
C GLU A 50 -8.70 -10.50 11.45
N ILE A 51 -7.79 -9.81 12.13
CA ILE A 51 -7.57 -8.37 11.98
C ILE A 51 -7.06 -8.05 10.57
N ALA A 52 -6.17 -8.87 10.02
CA ALA A 52 -5.66 -8.72 8.67
C ALA A 52 -6.77 -8.90 7.61
N ARG A 53 -7.70 -9.83 7.83
CA ARG A 53 -8.87 -10.03 6.98
C ARG A 53 -9.75 -8.80 6.97
N GLU A 54 -10.18 -8.33 8.14
CA GLU A 54 -11.01 -7.12 8.25
C GLU A 54 -10.32 -5.91 7.61
N SER A 55 -9.03 -5.72 7.90
CA SER A 55 -8.25 -4.61 7.36
C SER A 55 -8.10 -4.67 5.84
N SER A 56 -7.68 -5.81 5.29
CA SER A 56 -7.49 -5.98 3.85
C SER A 56 -8.80 -5.91 3.08
N ASP A 57 -9.89 -6.48 3.60
CA ASP A 57 -11.23 -6.38 3.02
C ASP A 57 -11.70 -4.92 3.00
N LYS A 58 -11.52 -4.18 4.10
CA LYS A 58 -11.91 -2.77 4.16
C LYS A 58 -11.13 -1.91 3.17
N ILE A 59 -9.81 -2.10 3.07
CA ILE A 59 -8.97 -1.34 2.14
C ILE A 59 -9.27 -1.72 0.69
N TYR A 60 -9.56 -2.99 0.42
CA TYR A 60 -10.00 -3.41 -0.91
C TYR A 60 -11.38 -2.83 -1.27
N GLN A 61 -12.30 -2.73 -0.31
CA GLN A 61 -13.55 -2.00 -0.54
C GLN A 61 -13.28 -0.52 -0.86
N MET A 62 -12.38 0.14 -0.13
CA MET A 62 -12.00 1.52 -0.47
C MET A 62 -11.41 1.64 -1.87
N PHE A 63 -10.62 0.66 -2.32
CA PHE A 63 -10.15 0.61 -3.71
C PHE A 63 -11.31 0.57 -4.72
N LEU A 64 -12.34 -0.24 -4.45
CA LEU A 64 -13.55 -0.32 -5.29
C LEU A 64 -14.36 0.97 -5.24
N ASP A 65 -14.47 1.60 -4.07
CA ASP A 65 -15.18 2.87 -3.90
C ASP A 65 -14.48 4.00 -4.71
N TYR A 66 -13.14 4.06 -4.66
CA TYR A 66 -12.37 4.99 -5.49
C TYR A 66 -12.51 4.69 -6.98
N LYS A 67 -12.57 3.40 -7.35
CA LYS A 67 -12.80 2.97 -8.73
C LYS A 67 -14.16 3.46 -9.24
N GLU A 68 -15.21 3.31 -8.45
CA GLU A 68 -16.55 3.81 -8.78
C GLU A 68 -16.59 5.34 -8.91
N ALA A 69 -15.80 6.03 -8.09
CA ALA A 69 -15.65 7.49 -8.13
C ALA A 69 -14.69 7.99 -9.25
N ASP A 70 -14.19 7.11 -10.11
CA ASP A 70 -13.19 7.40 -11.15
C ASP A 70 -11.84 7.95 -10.61
N ASP A 71 -11.56 7.75 -9.31
CA ASP A 71 -10.43 8.31 -8.57
C ASP A 71 -9.19 7.41 -8.64
N PHE A 72 -8.34 7.65 -9.65
CA PHE A 72 -7.12 6.88 -9.84
C PHE A 72 -6.13 6.99 -8.67
N VAL A 73 -5.95 8.18 -8.07
CA VAL A 73 -4.96 8.37 -6.99
C VAL A 73 -5.39 7.58 -5.76
N GLY A 74 -6.67 7.61 -5.43
CA GLY A 74 -7.25 6.78 -4.37
C GLY A 74 -7.07 5.29 -4.62
N MET A 75 -7.35 4.82 -5.85
CA MET A 75 -7.11 3.43 -6.25
C MET A 75 -5.64 3.04 -6.04
N ASP A 76 -4.69 3.86 -6.50
CA ASP A 76 -3.27 3.55 -6.39
C ASP A 76 -2.79 3.54 -4.93
N MET A 77 -3.30 4.46 -4.10
CA MET A 77 -3.01 4.47 -2.67
C MET A 77 -3.54 3.22 -1.97
N ALA A 78 -4.80 2.85 -2.18
CA ALA A 78 -5.38 1.64 -1.59
C ALA A 78 -4.60 0.38 -2.00
N ARG A 79 -4.24 0.25 -3.28
CA ARG A 79 -3.39 -0.83 -3.79
C ARG A 79 -2.02 -0.87 -3.11
N LYS A 80 -1.37 0.28 -2.91
CA LYS A 80 -0.09 0.38 -2.19
C LYS A 80 -0.21 0.05 -0.71
N PHE A 81 -1.31 0.42 -0.05
CA PHE A 81 -1.56 0.03 1.35
C PHE A 81 -1.77 -1.49 1.50
N LEU A 82 -2.45 -2.13 0.54
CA LEU A 82 -2.55 -3.59 0.49
C LEU A 82 -1.16 -4.23 0.32
N GLN A 83 -0.35 -3.70 -0.59
CA GLN A 83 1.05 -4.14 -0.77
C GLN A 83 1.86 -4.00 0.53
N MET A 84 1.77 -2.85 1.19
CA MET A 84 2.44 -2.59 2.46
C MET A 84 1.95 -3.55 3.55
N GLY A 85 0.67 -3.90 3.57
CA GLY A 85 0.10 -4.91 4.45
C GLY A 85 0.76 -6.27 4.26
N TYR A 86 0.90 -6.71 3.01
CA TYR A 86 1.60 -7.94 2.66
C TYR A 86 3.07 -7.91 3.09
N THR A 87 3.83 -6.89 2.68
CA THR A 87 5.29 -6.85 2.92
C THR A 87 5.63 -6.66 4.40
N ARG A 88 4.87 -5.84 5.14
CA ARG A 88 5.07 -5.66 6.58
C ARG A 88 4.70 -6.92 7.35
N SER A 89 3.55 -7.52 7.09
CA SER A 89 3.16 -8.78 7.74
C SER A 89 4.19 -9.87 7.48
N ARG A 90 4.66 -10.00 6.23
CA ARG A 90 5.68 -10.99 5.88
C ARG A 90 7.02 -10.71 6.55
N ARG A 91 7.40 -9.45 6.73
CA ARG A 91 8.60 -9.09 7.49
C ARG A 91 8.47 -9.49 8.97
N TYR A 92 7.30 -9.30 9.58
CA TYR A 92 7.05 -9.72 10.96
C TYR A 92 6.96 -11.24 11.10
N ALA A 93 6.49 -11.94 10.06
CA ALA A 93 6.51 -13.40 10.01
C ALA A 93 7.93 -13.95 9.97
N ASN A 94 8.83 -13.31 9.23
CA ASN A 94 10.20 -13.79 9.08
C ASN A 94 11.12 -13.41 10.25
N TYR A 95 10.86 -12.28 10.91
CA TYR A 95 11.77 -11.73 11.92
C TYR A 95 10.97 -11.23 13.11
N LYS A 96 11.35 -11.68 14.32
CA LYS A 96 10.72 -11.25 15.57
C LYS A 96 10.69 -9.73 15.68
N GLY A 97 9.48 -9.18 15.87
CA GLY A 97 9.25 -7.73 15.93
C GLY A 97 9.55 -6.98 14.63
N GLY A 98 9.65 -7.67 13.49
CA GLY A 98 9.95 -7.10 12.18
C GLY A 98 11.40 -6.62 12.01
N LYS A 99 12.30 -6.96 12.95
CA LYS A 99 13.70 -6.51 12.93
C LYS A 99 14.54 -7.43 12.04
N LYS A 100 14.64 -7.11 10.75
CA LYS A 100 15.47 -7.86 9.79
C LYS A 100 16.97 -7.75 10.10
N TYR A 101 17.43 -6.58 10.51
CA TYR A 101 18.84 -6.31 10.76
C TYR A 101 19.06 -6.09 12.26
N ASP A 102 20.19 -6.58 12.76
CA ASP A 102 20.66 -6.30 14.11
C ASP A 102 21.37 -4.92 14.19
N LYS A 103 21.95 -4.61 15.34
CA LYS A 103 22.66 -3.33 15.57
C LYS A 103 23.95 -3.18 14.76
N ASN A 104 24.52 -4.29 14.27
CA ASN A 104 25.74 -4.32 13.47
C ASN A 104 25.43 -4.33 11.96
N GLY A 105 24.15 -4.41 11.57
CA GLY A 105 23.71 -4.50 10.19
C GLY A 105 23.67 -5.93 9.64
N GLU A 106 23.87 -6.93 10.50
CA GLU A 106 23.76 -8.34 10.13
C GLU A 106 22.28 -8.77 10.10
N VAL A 107 21.96 -9.73 9.22
CA VAL A 107 20.58 -10.23 9.09
C VAL A 107 20.28 -11.17 10.25
N ASN A 108 19.21 -10.90 11.00
CA ASN A 108 18.75 -11.79 12.07
C ASN A 108 18.27 -13.13 11.50
N ASP A 109 18.35 -14.18 12.34
CA ASP A 109 17.79 -15.48 12.00
C ASP A 109 16.29 -15.40 11.74
N ARG A 110 15.84 -16.26 10.82
CA ARG A 110 14.42 -16.40 10.52
C ARG A 110 13.79 -17.38 11.49
N ASP A 111 12.73 -16.94 12.14
CA ASP A 111 11.84 -17.76 12.94
C ASP A 111 10.43 -17.49 12.41
N ILE A 112 9.85 -18.47 11.71
CA ILE A 112 8.62 -18.27 10.97
C ILE A 112 7.44 -18.28 11.93
N ASP A 113 6.86 -17.10 12.13
CA ASP A 113 5.56 -16.95 12.77
C ASP A 113 4.46 -17.22 11.74
N GLU A 114 3.84 -18.41 11.84
CA GLU A 114 2.79 -18.88 10.93
C GLU A 114 1.54 -17.97 10.97
N GLU A 115 1.21 -17.39 12.12
CA GLU A 115 0.05 -16.50 12.26
C GLU A 115 0.28 -15.19 11.47
N LYS A 116 1.51 -14.67 11.50
CA LYS A 116 1.93 -13.53 10.68
C LYS A 116 2.07 -13.88 9.21
N ALA A 117 2.49 -15.11 8.91
CA ALA A 117 2.57 -15.59 7.53
C ALA A 117 1.17 -15.64 6.89
N GLU A 118 0.16 -16.10 7.62
CA GLU A 118 -1.23 -16.11 7.18
C GLU A 118 -1.78 -14.67 7.02
N SER A 119 -1.47 -13.79 7.97
CA SER A 119 -1.80 -12.36 7.84
C SER A 119 -1.22 -11.74 6.56
N ALA A 120 0.01 -12.11 6.19
CA ALA A 120 0.63 -11.66 4.94
C ALA A 120 -0.10 -12.19 3.71
N LYS A 121 -0.47 -13.48 3.70
CA LYS A 121 -1.19 -14.11 2.59
C LYS A 121 -2.55 -13.45 2.34
N ILE A 122 -3.28 -13.15 3.40
CA ILE A 122 -4.58 -12.44 3.32
C ILE A 122 -4.44 -11.08 2.60
N PHE A 123 -3.42 -10.30 2.94
CA PHE A 123 -3.12 -9.04 2.23
C PHE A 123 -2.65 -9.27 0.79
N GLU A 124 -1.85 -10.31 0.55
CA GLU A 124 -1.34 -10.65 -0.78
C GLU A 124 -2.48 -10.94 -1.76
N GLU A 125 -3.49 -11.70 -1.33
CA GLU A 125 -4.68 -12.02 -2.14
C GLU A 125 -5.38 -10.74 -2.60
N LYS A 126 -5.68 -9.81 -1.69
CA LYS A 126 -6.31 -8.53 -2.04
C LYS A 126 -5.42 -7.61 -2.85
N TRP A 127 -4.12 -7.60 -2.57
CA TRP A 127 -3.16 -6.84 -3.35
C TRP A 127 -3.08 -7.33 -4.80
N ILE A 128 -3.12 -8.66 -5.02
CA ILE A 128 -3.17 -9.27 -6.36
C ILE A 128 -4.44 -8.84 -7.10
N LEU A 129 -5.61 -8.90 -6.45
CA LEU A 129 -6.85 -8.42 -7.06
C LEU A 129 -6.76 -6.94 -7.48
N ALA A 130 -6.30 -6.06 -6.60
CA ALA A 130 -6.20 -4.63 -6.90
C ALA A 130 -5.13 -4.30 -7.95
N ARG A 131 -4.01 -5.02 -7.97
CA ARG A 131 -2.90 -4.74 -8.91
C ARG A 131 -3.16 -5.27 -10.32
N GLU A 132 -3.99 -6.31 -10.45
CA GLU A 132 -4.36 -6.95 -11.72
C GLU A 132 -5.68 -6.43 -12.29
N ASP A 133 -6.39 -5.58 -11.55
CA ASP A 133 -7.60 -4.90 -12.03
C ASP A 133 -7.33 -4.12 -13.33
N GLU A 134 -8.09 -4.43 -14.37
CA GLU A 134 -7.88 -3.90 -15.72
C GLU A 134 -8.07 -2.37 -15.77
N ASP A 135 -9.06 -1.83 -15.05
CA ASP A 135 -9.34 -0.40 -15.03
C ASP A 135 -8.22 0.36 -14.32
N TYR A 136 -7.73 -0.17 -13.20
CA TYR A 136 -6.54 0.36 -12.53
C TYR A 136 -5.33 0.37 -13.46
N LEU A 137 -5.06 -0.73 -14.18
CA LEU A 137 -3.93 -0.83 -15.10
C LEU A 137 -4.03 0.20 -16.24
N ASN A 138 -5.23 0.36 -16.81
CA ASN A 138 -5.50 1.33 -17.86
C ASN A 138 -5.31 2.78 -17.36
N LYS A 139 -5.91 3.12 -16.22
CA LYS A 139 -5.79 4.45 -15.58
C LYS A 139 -4.35 4.76 -15.20
N LYS A 140 -3.64 3.80 -14.61
CA LYS A 140 -2.22 3.94 -14.28
C LYS A 140 -1.40 4.26 -15.52
N LYS A 141 -1.61 3.53 -16.62
CA LYS A 141 -0.89 3.76 -17.87
C LYS A 141 -1.20 5.14 -18.45
N ALA A 142 -2.47 5.57 -18.42
CA ALA A 142 -2.88 6.89 -18.88
C ALA A 142 -2.23 8.00 -18.04
N HIS A 143 -2.34 7.91 -16.71
CA HIS A 143 -1.74 8.87 -15.78
C HIS A 143 -0.22 8.96 -15.93
N GLN A 144 0.47 7.83 -16.06
CA GLN A 144 1.92 7.79 -16.31
C GLN A 144 2.32 8.29 -17.70
N LYS A 145 1.41 8.36 -18.65
CA LYS A 145 1.70 8.96 -19.96
C LYS A 145 1.56 10.47 -19.92
N GLU A 146 0.56 10.96 -19.18
CA GLU A 146 0.21 12.37 -19.11
C GLU A 146 1.06 13.15 -18.10
N TYR A 147 1.44 12.50 -16.99
CA TYR A 147 2.00 13.19 -15.81
C TYR A 147 3.39 12.67 -15.38
N GLY A 148 3.62 11.38 -15.14
CA GLY A 148 4.43 10.58 -16.06
C GLY A 148 5.94 10.80 -16.05
#